data_AF-A0A7G8VGK2-F1
#
_entry.id   AF-A0A7G8VGK2-F1
#
_cell.length_a   1.000
_cell.length_b   1.000
_cell.length_c   1.000
_cell.angle_alpha   90.00
_cell.angle_beta   90.00
_cell.angle_gamma   90.00
#
_symmetry.space_group_name_H-M   'P 1'
#
loop_
_entity.id
_entity.type
_entity.pdbx_description
1 polymer ?
#
loop_
_entity_poly.entity_id
_entity_poly.type
_entity_poly.pdbx_seq_one_letter_code
_entity_poly.pdbx_strand_id
1 'polypeptide(L)'
;MHHEPDRPGRFVGWCSVSDDRSIALHLQGEILFTIQKPLPPPVGYASWLDYAVEAFSTRQAWLESLWETWIDGTAVELDREEIRESARLELRALRKAAGVADS
;
A
#
# COMPACT_ATOMS: atom_id res chain seq x y z
N MET A 1 13.13 46.99 11.96
CA MET A 1 12.81 46.01 10.93
C MET A 1 13.40 44.68 11.37
N HIS A 2 12.55 43.72 11.78
CA HIS A 2 12.98 42.39 12.21
C HIS A 2 12.31 41.34 11.32
N HIS A 3 13.14 40.53 10.68
CA HIS A 3 12.76 39.33 9.91
C HIS A 3 12.25 38.26 10.88
N GLU A 4 11.07 37.70 10.60
CA GLU A 4 10.54 36.51 11.27
C GLU A 4 10.86 35.27 10.41
N PRO A 5 11.32 34.15 10.99
CA PRO A 5 11.63 32.93 10.25
C PRO A 5 10.38 32.07 9.96
N ASP A 6 10.39 31.46 8.77
CA ASP A 6 9.41 30.52 8.24
C ASP A 6 9.16 29.33 9.19
N ARG A 7 7.90 29.01 9.47
CA ARG A 7 7.50 27.87 10.34
C ARG A 7 7.38 26.57 9.53
N PRO A 8 7.80 25.42 10.08
CA PRO A 8 7.77 24.13 9.38
C PRO A 8 6.35 23.57 9.21
N GLY A 9 6.13 22.90 8.08
CA GLY A 9 4.89 22.21 7.70
C GLY A 9 4.39 21.25 8.78
N ARG A 10 3.13 21.46 9.19
CA ARG A 10 2.45 20.72 10.24
C ARG A 10 2.02 19.35 9.72
N PHE A 11 2.62 18.30 10.28
CA PHE A 11 2.15 16.92 10.15
C PHE A 11 0.74 16.81 10.77
N VAL A 12 -0.27 16.36 10.01
CA VAL A 12 -1.64 16.18 10.51
C VAL A 12 -1.87 14.69 10.73
N GLY A 13 -1.94 14.32 12.01
CA GLY A 13 -2.06 12.95 12.49
C GLY A 13 -3.42 12.31 12.23
N TRP A 14 -3.46 10.98 12.39
CA TRP A 14 -4.66 10.17 12.28
C TRP A 14 -5.64 10.49 13.42
N CYS A 15 -6.86 10.90 13.08
CA CYS A 15 -7.94 11.12 14.05
C CYS A 15 -8.70 9.83 14.33
N SER A 16 -8.62 9.34 15.57
CA SER A 16 -9.62 8.46 16.16
C SER A 16 -10.97 9.18 16.24
N VAL A 17 -12.07 8.51 15.87
CA VAL A 17 -13.43 9.05 16.01
C VAL A 17 -14.31 8.06 16.78
N SER A 18 -14.92 8.57 17.85
CA SER A 18 -15.90 7.91 18.73
C SER A 18 -17.31 7.88 18.14
N ASP A 19 -18.10 6.95 18.66
CA ASP A 19 -19.43 6.50 18.24
C ASP A 19 -20.60 7.51 18.29
N ASP A 20 -21.67 7.10 17.60
CA ASP A 20 -23.10 7.46 17.72
C ASP A 20 -23.64 8.72 17.01
N ARG A 21 -24.17 8.50 15.79
CA ARG A 21 -25.60 8.68 15.43
C ARG A 21 -25.83 8.59 13.91
N SER A 22 -26.65 7.61 13.50
CA SER A 22 -27.18 7.42 12.14
C SER A 22 -28.04 8.60 11.67
N ILE A 23 -28.02 8.98 10.38
CA ILE A 23 -29.19 9.30 9.52
C ILE A 23 -28.79 9.16 8.03
N ALA A 24 -29.66 8.55 7.23
CA ALA A 24 -29.50 8.32 5.79
C ALA A 24 -29.80 9.55 4.92
N LEU A 25 -29.01 9.68 3.85
CA LEU A 25 -29.33 10.12 2.48
C LEU A 25 -30.32 11.29 2.29
N HIS A 26 -29.83 12.43 1.79
CA HIS A 26 -30.08 12.88 0.40
C HIS A 26 -29.43 14.24 0.12
N LEU A 27 -29.06 14.43 -1.15
CA LEU A 27 -28.71 15.66 -1.86
C LEU A 27 -27.21 15.95 -2.05
N GLN A 28 -26.80 15.80 -3.32
CA GLN A 28 -25.73 16.53 -4.01
C GLN A 28 -24.49 16.90 -3.18
N GLY A 29 -23.45 16.06 -3.24
CA GLY A 29 -22.17 16.39 -2.63
C GLY A 29 -21.31 15.15 -2.51
N GLU A 30 -20.01 15.36 -2.63
CA GLU A 30 -18.90 14.42 -2.41
C GLU A 30 -19.30 13.11 -1.72
N ILE A 31 -19.17 12.00 -2.46
CA ILE A 31 -19.44 10.66 -1.93
C ILE A 31 -18.30 10.31 -0.96
N LEU A 32 -18.46 10.72 0.29
CA LEU A 32 -17.59 10.30 1.38
C LEU A 32 -18.08 8.92 1.85
N PHE A 33 -17.50 7.85 1.32
CA PHE A 33 -17.71 6.51 1.86
C PHE A 33 -16.83 6.32 3.10
N THR A 34 -17.40 6.59 4.27
CA THR A 34 -16.74 6.26 5.54
C THR A 34 -16.84 4.74 5.74
N ILE A 35 -15.78 4.00 5.39
CA ILE A 35 -15.69 2.56 5.63
C ILE A 35 -15.49 2.34 7.14
N GLN A 36 -16.58 2.15 7.87
CA GLN A 36 -16.55 1.96 9.33
C GLN A 36 -15.93 0.62 9.75
N LYS A 37 -15.94 -0.37 8.86
CA LYS A 37 -15.30 -1.66 9.05
C LYS A 37 -14.55 -2.00 7.77
N PRO A 38 -13.23 -2.27 7.81
CA PRO A 38 -12.51 -2.67 6.62
C PRO A 38 -13.21 -3.88 6.02
N LEU A 39 -13.47 -3.83 4.71
CA LEU A 39 -14.02 -4.95 3.97
C LEU A 39 -13.17 -6.19 4.25
N PRO A 40 -13.75 -7.40 4.32
CA PRO A 40 -12.93 -8.59 4.37
C PRO A 40 -12.09 -8.70 3.09
N PRO A 41 -10.92 -9.36 3.14
CA PRO A 41 -10.16 -9.62 1.93
C PRO A 41 -10.96 -10.49 0.93
N PRO A 42 -10.60 -10.49 -0.35
CA PRO A 42 -11.23 -11.35 -1.35
C PRO A 42 -11.19 -12.83 -0.95
N VAL A 43 -12.17 -13.60 -1.44
CA VAL A 43 -12.27 -15.03 -1.16
C VAL A 43 -10.97 -15.74 -1.55
N GLY A 44 -10.46 -16.58 -0.65
CA GLY A 44 -9.19 -17.31 -0.84
C GLY A 44 -7.97 -16.64 -0.19
N TYR A 45 -8.11 -15.42 0.34
CA TYR A 45 -7.02 -14.70 1.00
C TYR A 45 -7.30 -14.51 2.50
N ALA A 46 -6.29 -14.77 3.33
CA ALA A 46 -6.39 -14.62 4.78
C ALA A 46 -6.33 -13.15 5.24
N SER A 47 -5.65 -12.29 4.47
CA SER A 47 -5.53 -10.85 4.74
C SER A 47 -5.49 -10.02 3.46
N TRP A 48 -5.74 -8.71 3.60
CA TRP A 48 -5.53 -7.76 2.49
C TRP A 48 -4.10 -7.72 2.01
N LEU A 49 -3.14 -7.99 2.90
CA LEU A 49 -1.73 -7.98 2.57
C LEU A 49 -1.36 -9.19 1.69
N ASP A 50 -1.95 -10.36 1.94
CA ASP A 50 -1.80 -11.52 1.06
C ASP A 50 -2.34 -11.22 -0.34
N TYR A 51 -3.54 -10.65 -0.41
CA TYR A 51 -4.14 -10.26 -1.69
C TYR A 51 -3.28 -9.22 -2.41
N ALA A 52 -2.77 -8.22 -1.70
CA ALA A 52 -1.95 -7.18 -2.30
C ALA A 52 -0.65 -7.75 -2.91
N VAL A 53 0.02 -8.69 -2.23
CA VAL A 53 1.23 -9.34 -2.75
C VAL A 53 0.91 -10.18 -3.99
N GLU A 54 -0.17 -10.96 -3.97
CA GLU A 54 -0.54 -11.82 -5.11
C GLU A 54 -1.07 -11.03 -6.32
N ALA A 55 -1.83 -9.96 -6.08
CA ALA A 55 -2.39 -9.12 -7.13
C ALA A 55 -1.42 -8.01 -7.60
N PHE A 56 -0.24 -7.89 -6.99
CA PHE A 56 0.72 -6.84 -7.31
C PHE A 56 1.15 -6.93 -8.78
N SER A 57 1.07 -5.81 -9.49
CA SER A 57 1.49 -5.73 -10.89
C SER A 57 3.01 -5.63 -10.98
N THR A 58 3.67 -6.74 -11.35
CA THR A 58 5.11 -6.77 -11.62
C THR A 58 5.50 -6.10 -12.93
N ARG A 59 4.51 -5.63 -13.72
CA ARG A 59 4.73 -4.98 -15.01
C ARG A 59 5.59 -3.72 -14.90
N GLN A 60 5.36 -2.89 -13.88
CA GLN A 60 6.11 -1.63 -13.75
C GLN A 60 7.58 -1.92 -13.44
N ALA A 61 7.87 -2.76 -12.44
CA ALA A 61 9.24 -3.17 -12.11
C ALA A 61 9.95 -3.80 -13.31
N TRP A 62 9.25 -4.63 -14.08
CA TRP A 62 9.79 -5.19 -15.32
C TRP A 62 10.10 -4.12 -16.39
N LEU A 63 9.25 -3.09 -16.54
CA LEU A 63 9.51 -1.99 -17.48
C LEU A 63 10.72 -1.14 -17.03
N GLU A 64 10.88 -0.88 -15.74
CA GLU A 64 12.04 -0.17 -15.21
C GLU A 64 13.34 -0.97 -15.47
N SER A 65 13.30 -2.29 -15.29
CA SER A 65 14.43 -3.18 -15.64
C SER A 65 14.88 -3.05 -17.10
N LEU A 66 13.91 -2.91 -18.02
CA LEU A 66 14.21 -2.73 -19.44
C LEU A 66 14.82 -1.35 -19.72
N TRP A 67 14.35 -0.32 -19.03
CA TRP A 67 14.92 1.03 -19.15
C TRP A 67 16.36 1.09 -18.63
N GLU A 68 16.64 0.48 -17.47
CA GLU A 68 18.00 0.39 -16.92
C GLU A 68 18.93 -0.40 -17.85
N THR A 69 18.46 -1.54 -18.36
CA THR A 69 19.17 -2.35 -19.35
C THR A 69 19.54 -1.55 -20.60
N TRP A 70 18.62 -0.72 -21.09
CA TRP A 70 18.86 0.11 -22.27
C TRP A 70 19.92 1.19 -22.03
N ILE A 71 19.98 1.75 -20.82
CA ILE A 71 20.92 2.81 -20.44
C ILE A 71 22.34 2.26 -20.20
N ASP A 72 22.46 1.14 -19.49
CA ASP A 72 23.76 0.60 -19.04
C ASP A 72 24.32 -0.50 -19.96
N GLY A 73 23.54 -0.99 -20.93
CA GLY A 73 23.94 -2.04 -21.87
C GLY A 73 24.12 -3.42 -21.23
N THR A 74 23.88 -3.54 -19.93
CA THR A 74 23.84 -4.77 -19.15
C THR A 74 22.40 -5.30 -19.16
N ALA A 75 22.18 -6.42 -19.85
CA ALA A 75 20.86 -7.05 -19.88
C ALA A 75 20.54 -7.70 -18.54
N VAL A 76 19.72 -7.02 -17.74
CA VAL A 76 19.07 -7.61 -16.58
C VAL A 76 17.66 -7.98 -17.01
N GLU A 77 17.47 -9.24 -17.40
CA GLU A 77 16.12 -9.79 -17.57
C GLU A 77 15.55 -10.11 -16.19
N LEU A 78 14.84 -9.15 -15.58
CA LEU A 78 14.07 -9.42 -14.37
C LEU A 78 12.87 -10.32 -14.72
N ASP A 79 12.87 -11.55 -14.21
CA ASP A 79 11.72 -12.44 -14.33
C ASP A 79 10.57 -11.94 -13.44
N ARG A 80 9.38 -11.90 -14.03
CA ARG A 80 8.17 -11.47 -13.33
C ARG A 80 7.79 -12.41 -12.20
N GLU A 81 8.09 -13.71 -12.33
CA GLU A 81 7.84 -14.65 -11.23
C GLU A 81 8.88 -14.46 -10.11
N GLU A 82 10.14 -14.19 -10.44
CA GLU A 82 11.17 -13.88 -9.45
C GLU A 82 10.85 -12.61 -8.63
N ILE A 83 10.31 -11.58 -9.27
CA ILE A 83 9.80 -10.38 -8.57
C ILE A 83 8.67 -10.75 -7.60
N ARG A 84 7.75 -11.63 -8.02
CA ARG A 84 6.62 -12.05 -7.19
C ARG A 84 7.09 -12.90 -6.00
N GLU A 85 7.99 -13.84 -6.24
CA GLU A 85 8.63 -14.66 -5.20
C GLU A 85 9.38 -13.78 -4.19
N SER A 86 10.07 -12.75 -4.65
CA SER A 86 10.75 -11.79 -3.78
C SER A 86 9.78 -11.08 -2.83
N ALA A 87 8.63 -10.61 -3.34
CA ALA A 87 7.60 -9.98 -2.52
C ALA A 87 6.98 -10.95 -1.50
N ARG A 88 6.77 -12.22 -1.88
CA ARG A 88 6.30 -13.28 -0.96
C ARG A 88 7.31 -13.53 0.17
N LEU A 89 8.60 -13.61 -0.16
CA LEU A 89 9.67 -13.81 0.81
C LEU A 89 9.81 -12.62 1.77
N GLU A 90 9.68 -11.39 1.27
CA GLU A 90 9.70 -10.20 2.09
C GLU A 90 8.51 -10.16 3.06
N LEU A 91 7.29 -10.46 2.58
CA LEU A 91 6.11 -10.57 3.45
C LEU A 91 6.32 -11.61 4.55
N ARG A 92 6.91 -12.76 4.21
CA ARG A 92 7.26 -13.80 5.19
C ARG A 92 8.27 -13.31 6.23
N ALA A 93 9.30 -12.58 5.79
CA ALA A 93 10.29 -11.99 6.69
C ALA A 93 9.66 -10.98 7.65
N LEU A 94 8.74 -10.14 7.15
CA LEU A 94 8.00 -9.17 7.97
C LEU A 94 7.10 -9.85 9.00
N ARG A 95 6.38 -10.91 8.62
CA ARG A 95 5.55 -11.72 9.54
C ARG A 95 6.40 -12.32 10.66
N LYS A 96 7.54 -12.91 10.29
CA LYS A 96 8.50 -13.45 11.25
C LYS A 96 9.01 -12.37 12.21
N ALA A 97 9.38 -11.20 11.70
CA ALA A 97 9.87 -10.08 12.52
C ALA A 97 8.78 -9.54 13.46
N ALA A 98 7.51 -9.56 13.04
CA ALA A 98 6.36 -9.17 13.84
C ALA A 98 5.89 -10.26 14.84
N GLY A 99 6.51 -11.44 14.85
CA GLY A 99 6.10 -12.56 15.70
C GLY A 99 4.77 -13.20 15.27
N VAL A 100 4.32 -12.97 14.05
CA VAL A 100 3.13 -13.60 13.48
C VAL A 100 3.55 -14.91 12.83
N ALA A 101 2.98 -16.03 13.29
CA ALA A 101 3.29 -17.36 12.75
C ALA A 101 2.85 -17.49 11.28
N ASP A 102 3.69 -18.10 10.45
CA ASP A 102 3.32 -18.53 9.10
C ASP A 102 2.15 -19.52 9.24
N SER A 103 0.95 -19.11 8.82
CA SER A 103 -0.28 -19.92 8.86
C SER A 103 -0.51 -20.63 7.53
#